data_AF-A0A9E0SRG4-F1
#
_entry.id   AF-A0A9E0SRG4-F1
#
_cell.length_a   1.000
_cell.length_b   1.000
_cell.length_c   1.000
_cell.angle_alpha   90.00
_cell.angle_beta   90.00
_cell.angle_gamma   90.00
#
_symmetry.space_group_name_H-M   'P 1'
#
loop_
_entity.id
_entity.type
_entity.pdbx_description
1 polymer ?
#
loop_
_entity_poly.entity_id
_entity_poly.type
_entity_poly.pdbx_seq_one_letter_code
_entity_poly.pdbx_strand_id
1 'polypeptide(L)'
;MDQNSRLLLATRIHFALLRHFNEDVDVRSLLKDGSAAEEALWVCEASGHPELVALADQFRLASRDEARAQKAALPPASAAPQDAPWSHDTSGFGLSHPPDDGGDAHGSPTITSAWPSPMSWLRRSVTRSAR
;
A
#
# COMPACT_ATOMS: atom_id res chain seq x y z
N MET A 1 2.63 -3.82 22.40
CA MET A 1 2.60 -2.53 23.14
C MET A 1 1.15 -2.15 23.41
N ASP A 2 0.90 -1.48 24.53
CA ASP A 2 -0.44 -1.07 24.94
C ASP A 2 -0.90 0.15 24.13
N GLN A 3 -2.16 0.20 23.70
CA GLN A 3 -2.70 1.34 22.95
C GLN A 3 -2.56 2.69 23.69
N ASN A 4 -2.42 2.62 25.01
CA ASN A 4 -2.14 3.75 25.88
C ASN A 4 -0.75 4.35 25.63
N SER A 5 0.26 3.54 25.27
CA SER A 5 1.60 4.05 24.97
C SER A 5 1.64 4.88 23.68
N ARG A 6 0.88 4.48 22.65
CA ARG A 6 0.76 5.26 21.40
C ARG A 6 0.07 6.60 21.63
N LEU A 7 -0.99 6.62 22.45
CA LEU A 7 -1.65 7.86 22.85
C LEU A 7 -0.70 8.81 23.60
N LEU A 8 0.05 8.30 24.57
CA LEU A 8 1.03 9.10 25.32
C LEU A 8 2.13 9.68 24.42
N LEU A 9 2.60 8.91 23.44
CA LEU A 9 3.57 9.36 22.45
C LEU A 9 3.00 10.47 21.56
N ALA A 10 1.76 10.30 21.08
CA ALA A 10 1.10 11.34 20.27
C ALA A 10 0.94 12.65 21.04
N THR A 11 0.55 12.59 22.32
CA THR A 11 0.44 13.77 23.17
C THR A 11 1.80 14.42 23.43
N ARG A 12 2.87 13.64 23.62
CA ARG A 12 4.23 14.19 23.76
C ARG A 12 4.70 14.87 22.49
N ILE A 13 4.44 14.29 21.31
CA ILE A 13 4.78 14.89 20.02
C ILE A 13 4.05 16.22 19.85
N HIS A 14 2.74 16.26 20.13
CA HIS A 14 1.94 17.49 20.09
C HIS A 14 2.54 18.61 20.96
N PHE A 15 2.84 18.34 22.24
CA PHE A 15 3.41 19.37 23.11
C PHE A 15 4.84 19.76 22.73
N ALA A 16 5.62 18.84 22.20
CA ALA A 16 6.96 19.16 21.72
C ALA A 16 6.90 20.09 20.49
N LEU A 17 6.01 19.81 19.54
CA LEU A 17 5.79 20.68 18.38
C LEU A 17 5.26 22.06 18.80
N LEU A 18 4.31 22.10 19.73
CA LEU A 18 3.79 23.35 20.26
C LEU A 18 4.88 24.18 20.96
N ARG A 19 5.79 23.53 21.69
CA ARG A 19 6.89 24.21 22.39
C ARG A 19 7.95 24.76 21.43
N HIS A 20 8.29 24.02 20.38
CA HIS A 20 9.40 24.36 19.49
C HIS A 20 8.98 25.27 18.33
N PHE A 21 7.78 25.04 17.77
CA PHE A 21 7.30 25.70 16.56
C PHE A 21 6.04 26.53 16.78
N ASN A 22 5.42 26.43 17.96
CA ASN A 22 4.12 27.03 18.25
C ASN A 22 3.02 26.60 17.25
N GLU A 23 3.20 25.41 16.68
CA GLU A 23 2.28 24.77 15.74
C GLU A 23 1.39 23.79 16.49
N ASP A 24 0.09 23.83 16.21
CA ASP A 24 -0.88 22.91 16.79
C ASP A 24 -1.11 21.72 15.85
N VAL A 25 -0.81 20.52 16.35
CA VAL A 25 -1.09 19.27 15.63
C VAL A 25 -2.13 18.49 16.40
N ASP A 26 -3.27 18.19 15.74
CA ASP A 26 -4.35 17.43 16.37
C ASP A 26 -3.92 15.98 16.68
N VAL A 27 -3.87 15.65 17.97
CA VAL A 27 -3.58 14.30 18.49
C VAL A 27 -4.55 13.27 17.93
N ARG A 28 -5.83 13.64 17.74
CA ARG A 28 -6.83 12.73 17.18
C ARG A 28 -6.52 12.40 15.71
N SER A 29 -6.09 13.40 14.94
CA SER A 29 -5.61 13.21 13.57
C SER A 29 -4.40 12.27 13.54
N LEU A 30 -3.41 12.50 14.41
CA LEU A 30 -2.20 11.65 14.54
C LEU A 30 -2.48 10.16 14.79
N LEU A 31 -3.56 9.86 15.52
CA LEU A 31 -3.91 8.47 15.88
C LEU A 31 -4.76 7.78 14.81
N LYS A 32 -5.62 8.53 14.11
CA LYS A 32 -6.60 8.00 13.16
C LYS A 32 -6.12 8.01 11.71
N ASP A 33 -5.43 9.07 11.33
CA ASP A 33 -5.00 9.31 9.96
C ASP A 33 -3.51 9.03 9.82
N GLY A 34 -3.18 7.95 9.11
CA GLY A 34 -1.79 7.58 8.85
C GLY A 34 -1.03 8.66 8.07
N SER A 35 -1.70 9.39 7.18
CA SER A 35 -1.06 10.44 6.37
C SER A 35 -0.71 11.67 7.21
N ALA A 36 -1.65 12.14 8.04
CA ALA A 36 -1.39 13.25 8.97
C ALA A 36 -0.29 12.90 9.99
N ALA A 37 -0.24 11.64 10.42
CA ALA A 37 0.84 11.16 11.28
C ALA A 37 2.19 11.17 10.55
N GLU A 38 2.27 10.71 9.31
CA GLU A 38 3.51 10.71 8.53
C GLU A 38 4.05 12.12 8.27
N GLU A 39 3.18 13.07 7.95
CA GLU A 39 3.57 14.48 7.78
C GLU A 39 4.18 15.06 9.06
N ALA A 40 3.52 14.86 10.20
CA ALA A 40 4.04 15.32 11.49
C ALA A 40 5.38 14.66 11.86
N LEU A 41 5.56 13.38 11.51
CA LEU A 41 6.82 12.67 11.74
C LEU A 41 7.93 13.21 10.84
N TRP A 42 7.66 13.54 9.59
CA TRP A 42 8.65 14.18 8.71
C TRP A 42 9.06 15.57 9.20
N VAL A 43 8.11 16.34 9.75
CA VAL A 43 8.44 17.62 10.41
C VAL A 43 9.35 17.39 11.62
N CYS A 44 9.05 16.38 12.44
CA CYS A 44 9.89 16.01 13.57
C CYS A 44 11.31 15.61 13.13
N GLU A 45 11.46 14.87 12.04
CA GLU A 45 12.77 14.48 11.49
C GLU A 45 13.53 15.68 10.91
N ALA A 46 12.86 16.54 10.16
CA ALA A 46 13.46 17.71 9.53
C ALA A 46 13.82 18.82 10.54
N SER A 47 13.21 18.82 11.73
CA SER A 47 13.43 19.82 12.77
C SER A 47 14.86 19.85 13.33
N GLY A 48 15.61 18.74 13.22
CA GLY A 48 16.95 18.62 13.78
C GLY A 48 17.01 18.55 15.31
N HIS A 49 15.87 18.49 16.00
CA HIS A 49 15.83 18.33 17.46
C HIS A 49 15.89 16.85 17.86
N PRO A 50 16.87 16.42 18.67
CA PRO A 50 17.07 15.01 18.99
C PRO A 50 15.89 14.41 19.78
N GLU A 51 15.19 15.23 20.57
CA GLU A 51 13.98 14.80 21.29
C GLU A 51 12.83 14.47 20.33
N LEU A 52 12.59 15.32 19.33
CA LEU A 52 11.53 15.12 18.34
C LEU A 52 11.81 13.90 17.47
N VAL A 53 13.07 13.70 17.06
CA VAL A 53 13.51 12.52 16.31
C VAL A 53 13.26 11.24 17.14
N ALA A 54 13.67 11.23 18.41
CA ALA A 54 13.49 10.08 19.28
C ALA A 54 12.00 9.75 19.54
N LEU A 55 11.15 10.77 19.66
CA LEU A 55 9.70 10.58 19.81
C LEU A 55 9.07 10.04 18.52
N ALA A 56 9.50 10.53 17.36
CA ALA A 56 9.03 10.05 16.07
C ALA A 56 9.33 8.57 15.85
N ASP A 57 10.55 8.13 16.18
CA ASP A 57 10.95 6.72 16.09
C ASP A 57 10.10 5.82 17.00
N GLN A 58 9.91 6.24 18.25
CA GLN A 58 9.07 5.51 19.21
C GLN A 58 7.63 5.40 18.72
N PHE A 59 7.08 6.46 18.15
CA PHE A 59 5.71 6.47 17.63
C PHE A 59 5.55 5.58 16.40
N ARG A 60 6.54 5.53 15.49
CA ARG A 60 6.55 4.60 14.35
C ARG A 60 6.58 3.15 14.81
N LEU A 61 7.42 2.81 15.79
CA LEU A 61 7.49 1.47 16.36
C LEU A 61 6.14 1.06 16.99
N ALA A 62 5.56 1.93 17.82
CA ALA A 62 4.26 1.68 18.44
C ALA A 62 3.14 1.52 17.39
N SER A 63 3.13 2.34 16.34
CA SER A 63 2.13 2.26 15.26
C SER A 63 2.29 0.98 14.43
N ARG A 64 3.52 0.54 14.18
CA ARG A 64 3.81 -0.72 13.47
C ARG A 64 3.36 -1.94 14.28
N ASP A 65 3.58 -1.92 15.59
CA ASP A 65 3.13 -2.99 16.49
C ASP A 65 1.60 -3.08 16.52
N GLU A 66 0.90 -1.96 16.57
CA GLU A 66 -0.56 -1.93 16.47
C GLU A 66 -1.07 -2.44 15.11
N ALA A 67 -0.46 -2.01 14.00
CA ALA A 67 -0.81 -2.51 12.67
C ALA A 67 -0.60 -4.04 12.56
N ARG A 68 0.48 -4.56 13.17
CA ARG A 68 0.74 -5.99 13.24
C ARG A 68 -0.30 -6.71 14.09
N ALA A 69 -0.68 -6.16 15.24
CA ALA A 69 -1.71 -6.73 16.11
C ALA A 69 -3.08 -6.78 15.40
N GLN A 70 -3.45 -5.71 14.69
CA GLN A 70 -4.68 -5.65 13.89
C GLN A 70 -4.66 -6.67 12.74
N LYS A 71 -3.54 -6.81 12.04
CA LYS A 71 -3.37 -7.81 10.98
C LYS A 71 -3.46 -9.24 11.51
N ALA A 72 -2.92 -9.50 12.71
CA ALA A 72 -2.99 -10.81 13.35
C ALA A 72 -4.41 -11.15 13.86
N ALA A 73 -5.21 -10.13 14.19
CA ALA A 73 -6.60 -10.30 14.59
C ALA A 73 -7.55 -10.56 13.41
N LEU A 74 -7.17 -10.17 12.19
CA LEU A 74 -7.89 -10.55 10.98
C LEU A 74 -7.66 -12.06 10.71
N PRO A 75 -8.72 -12.86 10.47
CA PRO A 75 -8.53 -14.22 10.01
C PRO A 75 -7.65 -14.21 8.75
N PRO A 76 -6.76 -15.20 8.55
CA PRO A 76 -5.98 -15.26 7.34
C PRO A 76 -6.96 -15.29 6.18
N ALA A 77 -7.03 -14.20 5.41
CA ALA A 77 -7.68 -14.23 4.13
C ALA A 77 -6.95 -15.34 3.36
N SER A 78 -7.64 -16.46 3.10
CA SER A 78 -7.13 -17.42 2.15
C SER A 78 -6.77 -16.61 0.91
N ALA A 79 -5.50 -16.61 0.51
CA ALA A 79 -5.10 -15.98 -0.74
C ALA A 79 -6.13 -16.43 -1.77
N ALA A 80 -6.91 -15.49 -2.31
CA ALA A 80 -7.89 -15.83 -3.33
C ALA A 80 -7.12 -16.60 -4.40
N PRO A 81 -7.56 -17.82 -4.80
CA PRO A 81 -6.87 -18.61 -5.80
C PRO A 81 -6.61 -17.71 -7.00
N GLN A 82 -5.35 -17.44 -7.32
CA GLN A 82 -4.96 -16.66 -8.48
C GLN A 82 -5.06 -17.50 -9.77
N ASP A 83 -6.03 -18.43 -9.82
CA ASP A 83 -6.41 -19.26 -10.98
C ASP A 83 -7.19 -18.44 -12.01
N ALA A 84 -6.77 -17.20 -12.21
CA ALA A 84 -7.29 -16.41 -13.29
C ALA A 84 -6.47 -16.76 -14.54
N PRO A 85 -7.06 -17.17 -15.67
CA PRO A 85 -6.34 -17.69 -16.83
C PRO A 85 -5.35 -16.68 -17.47
N TRP A 86 -5.40 -15.41 -17.08
CA TRP A 86 -4.45 -14.35 -17.47
C TRP A 86 -3.22 -14.24 -16.55
N SER A 87 -3.21 -14.89 -15.38
CA SER A 87 -2.06 -14.89 -14.45
C SER A 87 -0.91 -15.76 -14.97
N HIS A 88 -1.22 -16.72 -15.85
CA HIS A 88 -0.24 -17.62 -16.47
C HIS A 88 0.41 -17.03 -17.74
N ASP A 89 -0.18 -15.99 -18.35
CA ASP A 89 0.37 -15.35 -19.54
C ASP A 89 1.40 -14.26 -19.16
N THR A 90 2.55 -14.70 -18.66
CA THR A 90 3.72 -13.83 -18.41
C THR A 90 4.71 -13.84 -19.58
N SER A 91 4.26 -14.29 -20.76
CA SER A 91 5.09 -14.61 -21.93
C SER A 91 5.82 -13.40 -22.58
N GLY A 92 5.74 -12.19 -22.00
CA GLY A 92 6.38 -10.98 -22.54
C GLY A 92 7.47 -10.33 -21.68
N PHE A 93 7.63 -10.71 -20.41
CA PHE A 93 8.56 -10.01 -19.47
C PHE A 93 9.77 -10.84 -19.02
N GLY A 94 10.09 -11.93 -19.74
CA GLY A 94 11.35 -12.68 -19.52
C GLY A 94 11.43 -13.45 -18.20
N LEU A 95 10.35 -13.53 -17.42
CA LEU A 95 10.26 -14.41 -16.25
C LEU A 95 10.00 -15.84 -16.74
N SER A 96 11.07 -16.50 -17.13
CA SER A 96 11.06 -17.91 -17.50
C SER A 96 10.73 -18.74 -16.24
N HIS A 97 9.60 -19.43 -16.22
CA HIS A 97 9.37 -20.50 -15.25
C HIS A 97 10.28 -21.69 -15.60
N PRO A 98 10.96 -22.34 -14.64
CA PRO A 98 11.62 -23.61 -14.92
C PRO A 98 10.56 -24.62 -15.39
N PRO A 99 10.81 -25.40 -16.45
CA PRO A 99 9.82 -26.36 -16.94
C PRO A 99 9.51 -27.39 -15.85
N ASP A 100 8.22 -27.60 -15.59
CA ASP A 100 7.73 -28.79 -14.91
C ASP A 100 7.89 -29.95 -15.91
N ASP A 101 8.63 -30.99 -15.51
CA ASP A 101 8.91 -32.16 -16.35
C ASP A 101 7.62 -32.95 -16.57
N GLY A 102 6.97 -32.73 -17.70
CA GLY A 102 5.73 -33.41 -18.03
C GLY A 102 5.28 -33.23 -19.47
N GLY A 103 5.90 -33.98 -20.38
CA GLY A 103 5.24 -34.71 -21.47
C GLY A 103 4.38 -33.95 -22.49
N ASP A 104 4.82 -34.09 -23.74
CA ASP A 104 3.98 -34.26 -24.94
C ASP A 104 3.68 -33.02 -25.82
N ALA A 105 4.49 -32.98 -26.88
CA ALA A 105 4.30 -32.39 -28.19
C ALA A 105 2.85 -32.19 -28.68
N HIS A 106 2.55 -31.02 -29.26
CA HIS A 106 2.14 -30.83 -30.68
C HIS A 106 1.64 -29.40 -30.94
N GLY A 107 2.08 -28.82 -32.06
CA GLY A 107 1.37 -27.75 -32.77
C GLY A 107 1.86 -26.33 -32.48
N SER A 108 2.65 -25.77 -33.40
CA SER A 108 2.78 -24.32 -33.53
C SER A 108 1.50 -23.74 -34.15
N PRO A 109 0.75 -22.86 -33.47
CA PRO A 109 -0.14 -21.94 -34.16
C PRO A 109 0.66 -20.71 -34.58
N THR A 110 0.71 -20.45 -35.89
CA THR A 110 1.06 -19.15 -36.44
C THR A 110 0.02 -18.13 -35.98
N ILE A 111 0.31 -17.40 -34.89
CA ILE A 111 -0.53 -16.30 -34.42
C ILE A 111 -0.11 -15.04 -35.17
N THR A 112 -0.88 -14.67 -36.19
CA THR A 112 -0.77 -13.36 -36.83
C THR A 112 -1.01 -12.26 -35.79
N SER A 113 0.04 -11.49 -35.49
CA SER A 113 0.00 -10.35 -34.57
C SER A 113 -0.81 -9.19 -35.17
N ALA A 114 -2.13 -9.20 -34.99
CA ALA A 114 -2.95 -8.01 -35.20
C ALA A 114 -3.06 -7.27 -33.87
N TRP A 115 -2.23 -6.22 -33.69
CA TRP A 115 -2.36 -5.30 -32.56
C TRP A 115 -3.73 -4.59 -32.63
N PRO A 116 -4.52 -4.54 -31.54
CA PRO A 116 -5.76 -3.80 -31.54
C PRO A 116 -5.47 -2.29 -31.57
N SER A 117 -5.91 -1.62 -32.64
CA SER A 117 -5.78 -0.17 -32.78
C SER A 117 -6.65 0.56 -31.74
N PRO A 118 -6.12 1.57 -31.03
CA PRO A 118 -6.83 2.31 -29.99
C PRO A 118 -8.08 3.07 -30.50
N MET A 119 -8.23 3.26 -31.82
CA MET A 119 -9.42 3.89 -32.41
C MET A 119 -10.66 3.00 -32.39
N SER A 120 -10.52 1.69 -32.14
CA SER A 120 -11.67 0.79 -32.00
C SER A 120 -12.53 1.10 -30.76
N TRP A 121 -11.94 1.71 -29.72
CA TRP A 121 -12.66 2.09 -28.50
C TRP A 121 -13.60 3.28 -28.72
N LEU A 122 -13.23 4.23 -29.60
CA LEU A 122 -14.06 5.40 -29.90
C LEU A 122 -15.33 5.07 -30.71
N ARG A 123 -15.40 3.94 -31.42
CA ARG A 123 -16.61 3.57 -32.17
C ARG A 123 -17.70 2.92 -31.31
N ARG A 124 -17.38 2.48 -30.08
CA ARG A 124 -18.33 1.72 -29.24
C ARG A 124 -19.25 2.59 -28.37
N SER A 125 -19.01 3.90 -28.27
CA SER A 125 -19.79 4.78 -27.38
C SER A 125 -21.03 5.43 -28.04
N VAL A 126 -21.31 5.18 -29.32
CA VAL A 126 -22.40 5.88 -30.05
C VAL A 126 -23.65 5.03 -30.30
N THR A 127 -23.98 4.03 -29.48
CA THR A 127 -25.34 3.46 -29.49
C THR A 127 -25.77 3.01 -28.09
N ARG A 128 -26.12 3.97 -27.24
CA ARG A 128 -27.07 3.73 -26.14
C ARG A 128 -28.19 4.76 -26.25
N SER A 129 -29.16 4.47 -27.11
CA SER A 129 -30.47 5.10 -27.11
C SER A 129 -31.53 4.02 -27.36
N ALA A 130 -32.65 4.13 -26.63
CA ALA A 130 -33.83 3.28 -26.59
C ALA A 130 -33.75 1.99 -25.75
N ARG A 131 -34.22 2.06 -24.50
CA ARG A 131 -35.61 1.73 -24.17
C ARG A 131 -36.00 2.27 -22.81
#